data_AF-A0A920NWN6-F1
#
_entry.id   AF-A0A920NWN6-F1
#
_cell.length_a   1.000
_cell.length_b   1.000
_cell.length_c   1.000
_cell.angle_alpha   90.00
_cell.angle_beta   90.00
_cell.angle_gamma   90.00
#
_symmetry.space_group_name_H-M   'P 1'
#
loop_
_entity.id
_entity.type
_entity.pdbx_description
1 polymer ?
#
loop_
_entity_poly.entity_id
_entity_poly.type
_entity_poly.pdbx_seq_one_letter_code
_entity_poly.pdbx_strand_id
1 'polypeptide(L)'
;MSNPRTENLPLLPLRDVVIFPSVVTPLFVGREKSIVALQASMAADKQIMLVAQKDPQKEDPKKKDIYGVGTIATILQLIKLPDGNP
;
A
#
# COMPACT_ATOMS: atom_id res chain seq x y z
N MET A 1 -11.95 -15.49 21.75
CA MET A 1 -12.18 -14.26 20.98
C MET A 1 -10.85 -13.55 20.86
N SER A 2 -10.31 -13.40 19.65
CA SER A 2 -9.07 -12.66 19.41
C SER A 2 -9.30 -11.18 19.70
N ASN A 3 -8.50 -10.60 20.60
CA ASN A 3 -8.55 -9.17 20.91
C ASN A 3 -8.24 -8.37 19.63
N PRO A 4 -8.97 -7.29 19.30
CA PRO A 4 -8.60 -6.45 18.18
C PRO A 4 -7.22 -5.85 18.47
N ARG A 5 -6.23 -6.20 17.65
CA ARG A 5 -4.89 -5.62 17.74
C ARG A 5 -4.91 -4.29 16.98
N THR A 6 -4.61 -3.21 17.69
CA THR A 6 -4.33 -1.92 17.07
C THR A 6 -2.88 -1.93 16.63
N GLU A 7 -2.65 -1.95 15.32
CA GLU A 7 -1.31 -1.95 14.73
C GLU A 7 -1.11 -0.67 13.89
N ASN A 8 0.02 0.01 14.08
CA ASN A 8 0.40 1.14 13.25
C ASN A 8 1.18 0.62 12.05
N LEU A 9 0.49 0.49 10.91
CA LEU A 9 1.07 0.01 9.66
C LEU A 9 1.26 1.17 8.66
N PRO A 10 2.37 1.17 7.88
CA PRO A 10 2.46 2.00 6.69
C PRO A 10 1.29 1.72 5.73
N LEU A 11 0.77 2.77 5.10
CA LEU A 11 -0.41 2.68 4.24
C LEU A 11 -0.03 2.97 2.78
N LEU A 12 -0.46 2.10 1.88
CA LEU A 12 -0.32 2.26 0.44
C LEU A 12 -1.71 2.41 -0.21
N PRO A 13 -2.04 3.60 -0.73
CA PRO A 13 -3.32 3.81 -1.41
C PRO A 13 -3.25 3.23 -2.84
N LEU A 14 -4.23 2.40 -3.20
CA LEU A 14 -4.36 1.75 -4.50
C LEU A 14 -5.40 2.46 -5.37
N ARG A 15 -5.06 2.69 -6.64
CA ARG A 15 -5.87 3.49 -7.56
C ARG A 15 -6.83 2.64 -8.39
N ASP A 16 -6.28 1.67 -9.11
CA ASP A 16 -7.00 0.94 -10.16
C ASP A 16 -7.33 -0.50 -9.74
N VAL A 17 -6.95 -0.91 -8.53
CA VAL A 17 -7.04 -2.30 -8.06
C VAL A 17 -7.44 -2.40 -6.59
N VAL A 18 -8.10 -3.50 -6.25
CA VAL A 18 -8.36 -3.94 -4.86
C VAL A 18 -7.70 -5.31 -4.69
N ILE A 19 -6.87 -5.45 -3.66
CA ILE A 19 -6.18 -6.71 -3.37
C ILE A 19 -6.95 -7.45 -2.28
N PHE A 20 -7.27 -8.72 -2.54
CA PHE A 20 -7.91 -9.61 -1.57
C PHE A 20 -6.87 -10.43 -0.79
N PRO A 21 -7.22 -10.90 0.42
CA PRO A 21 -6.39 -11.84 1.16
C PRO A 21 -6.02 -13.08 0.32
N SER A 22 -4.84 -13.64 0.59
CA SER A 22 -4.32 -14.85 -0.07
C SER A 22 -4.00 -14.72 -1.57
N VAL A 23 -4.06 -13.51 -2.14
CA VAL A 23 -3.65 -13.23 -3.52
C VAL A 23 -2.23 -12.65 -3.55
N VAL A 24 -1.44 -13.06 -4.55
CA VAL A 24 -0.13 -12.45 -4.86
C VAL A 24 -0.27 -11.63 -6.14
N THR A 25 0.05 -10.35 -6.09
CA THR A 25 -0.08 -9.43 -7.24
C THR A 25 1.09 -8.46 -7.26
N PRO A 26 1.80 -8.30 -8.40
CA PRO A 26 2.82 -7.26 -8.53
C PRO A 26 2.16 -5.87 -8.57
N LEU A 27 2.77 -4.90 -7.88
CA LEU A 27 2.31 -3.52 -7.86
C LEU A 27 3.39 -2.58 -8.38
N PHE A 28 2.99 -1.63 -9.22
CA PHE A 28 3.85 -0.55 -9.67
C PHE A 28 3.64 0.67 -8.78
N VAL A 29 4.73 1.21 -8.22
CA VAL A 29 4.69 2.32 -7.28
C VAL A 29 5.67 3.39 -7.74
N GLY A 30 5.16 4.58 -8.05
CA GLY A 30 5.95 5.73 -8.51
C GLY A 30 5.85 7.00 -7.65
N ARG A 31 4.87 7.09 -6.75
CA ARG A 31 4.72 8.28 -5.88
C ARG A 31 5.71 8.23 -4.73
N GLU A 32 6.42 9.32 -4.46
CA GLU A 32 7.41 9.41 -3.37
C GLU A 32 6.84 8.97 -2.01
N LYS A 33 5.64 9.44 -1.64
CA LYS A 33 4.97 9.06 -0.38
C LYS A 33 4.74 7.55 -0.28
N SER A 34 4.38 6.92 -1.39
CA SER A 34 4.18 5.46 -1.46
C SER A 34 5.51 4.71 -1.35
N ILE A 35 6.58 5.23 -1.95
CA ILE A 35 7.93 4.67 -1.82
C ILE A 35 8.40 4.75 -0.36
N VAL A 36 8.16 5.87 0.33
CA VAL A 36 8.47 6.02 1.77
C VAL A 36 7.69 5.01 2.61
N ALA A 37 6.39 4.80 2.34
CA ALA A 37 5.60 3.79 3.05
C ALA A 37 6.12 2.36 2.83
N LEU A 38 6.53 2.03 1.60
CA LEU A 38 7.17 0.74 1.29
C LEU A 38 8.49 0.57 2.05
N GLN A 39 9.34 1.58 2.07
CA GLN A 39 10.61 1.55 2.80
C GLN A 39 10.40 1.38 4.31
N ALA A 40 9.43 2.10 4.88
CA ALA A 40 9.07 1.98 6.30
C ALA A 40 8.56 0.56 6.62
N SER A 41 7.76 -0.04 5.73
CA SER A 41 7.29 -1.42 5.88
C SER A 41 8.44 -2.42 5.82
N MET A 42 9.35 -2.27 4.86
CA MET A 42 10.52 -3.13 4.69
C MET A 42 11.51 -3.06 5.87
N ALA A 43 11.54 -1.93 6.59
CA ALA A 43 12.35 -1.75 7.81
C ALA A 43 11.70 -2.33 9.07
N ALA A 44 10.42 -2.73 9.01
CA ALA A 44 9.66 -3.36 10.08
C ALA A 44 9.32 -4.81 9.71
N ASP A 45 8.11 -5.28 10.02
CA ASP A 45 7.68 -6.66 9.79
C ASP A 45 7.26 -6.96 8.34
N LYS A 46 7.61 -6.09 7.39
CA LYS A 46 7.22 -6.16 5.96
C LYS A 46 5.71 -6.16 5.72
N GLN A 47 4.92 -5.79 6.72
CA GLN A 47 3.48 -5.64 6.61
C GLN A 47 3.11 -4.24 6.14
N ILE A 48 2.16 -4.16 5.23
CA ILE A 48 1.65 -2.90 4.68
C ILE A 48 0.14 -2.96 4.56
N MET A 49 -0.53 -1.84 4.88
CA MET A 49 -1.96 -1.70 4.73
C MET A 49 -2.28 -1.20 3.33
N LEU A 50 -2.97 -2.02 2.54
CA LEU A 50 -3.44 -1.68 1.20
C LEU A 50 -4.86 -1.17 1.26
N VAL A 51 -5.12 0.04 0.77
CA VAL A 51 -6.47 0.64 0.80
C VAL A 51 -6.80 1.24 -0.56
N ALA A 52 -7.98 0.94 -1.09
CA ALA A 52 -8.42 1.55 -2.34
C ALA A 52 -8.73 3.06 -2.17
N GLN A 53 -8.49 3.82 -3.22
CA GLN A 53 -8.89 5.21 -3.34
C GLN A 53 -10.34 5.30 -3.82
N LYS A 54 -11.08 6.31 -3.36
CA LYS A 54 -12.43 6.60 -3.85
C LYS A 54 -12.42 7.27 -5.21
N ASP A 55 -11.46 8.16 -5.43
CA ASP A 55 -11.22 8.83 -6.70
C ASP A 55 -9.83 8.43 -7.22
N PRO A 56 -9.74 7.62 -8.30
CA PRO A 56 -8.47 7.19 -8.85
C PRO A 56 -7.67 8.33 -9.50
N GLN A 57 -8.30 9.44 -9.87
CA GLN A 57 -7.59 10.56 -10.49
C GLN A 57 -6.86 11.44 -9.47
N LYS A 58 -7.05 11.19 -8.16
CA LYS A 58 -6.44 11.99 -7.12
C LYS A 58 -4.97 11.62 -6.89
N GLU A 59 -4.09 12.60 -7.04
CA GLU A 59 -2.65 12.40 -6.87
C GLU A 59 -2.20 12.35 -5.42
N ASP A 60 -2.78 13.19 -4.57
CA ASP A 60 -2.49 13.23 -3.13
C ASP A 60 -3.75 12.91 -2.31
N PRO A 61 -4.13 11.63 -2.18
CA PRO A 61 -5.32 11.22 -1.45
C PRO A 61 -5.15 11.49 0.05
N LYS A 62 -6.13 12.16 0.66
CA LYS A 62 -6.22 12.34 2.11
C LYS A 62 -7.08 11.22 2.71
N LYS A 63 -7.13 11.15 4.04
CA LYS A 63 -7.92 10.15 4.79
C LYS A 63 -9.38 10.02 4.32
N LYS A 64 -10.03 11.12 3.91
CA LYS A 64 -11.42 11.11 3.42
C LYS A 64 -11.57 10.51 2.02
N ASP A 65 -10.48 10.48 1.25
CA ASP A 65 -10.43 10.08 -0.15
C ASP A 65 -10.09 8.58 -0.32
N ILE A 66 -9.89 7.85 0.78
CA ILE A 66 -9.68 6.40 0.80
C ILE A 66 -10.82 5.69 1.54
N TYR A 67 -10.98 4.39 1.31
CA TYR A 67 -11.96 3.59 2.04
C TYR A 67 -11.50 3.31 3.49
N GLY A 68 -12.45 3.03 4.38
CA GLY A 68 -12.17 2.71 5.80
C GLY A 68 -11.75 1.26 6.05
N VAL A 69 -11.79 0.43 5.00
CA VAL A 69 -11.44 -0.99 5.03
C VAL A 69 -10.43 -1.25 3.93
N GLY A 70 -9.49 -2.15 4.18
CA GLY A 70 -8.47 -2.57 3.24
C GLY A 70 -7.87 -3.90 3.64
N THR A 71 -6.74 -4.24 3.04
CA THR A 71 -6.09 -5.54 3.19
C THR A 71 -4.70 -5.35 3.74
N ILE A 72 -4.40 -6.04 4.85
CA ILE A 72 -3.02 -6.16 5.33
C ILE A 72 -2.31 -7.18 4.44
N ALA A 73 -1.19 -6.78 3.84
CA ALA A 73 -0.39 -7.63 2.97
C ALA A 73 1.07 -7.65 3.44
N THR A 74 1.79 -8.71 3.03
CA THR A 74 3.23 -8.83 3.27
C THR A 74 3.98 -8.54 1.98
N ILE A 75 4.97 -7.66 2.03
CA ILE A 75 5.84 -7.37 0.89
C ILE A 75 6.82 -8.54 0.72
N LEU A 76 6.67 -9.27 -0.39
CA LEU A 76 7.56 -10.37 -0.73
C LEU A 76 8.89 -9.88 -1.31
N GLN A 77 8.82 -8.88 -2.20
CA GLN A 77 9.98 -8.35 -2.90
C GLN A 77 9.75 -6.88 -3.28
N LEU A 78 10.81 -6.08 -3.21
CA LEU A 78 10.86 -4.71 -3.73
C LEU A 78 11.94 -4.64 -4.79
N ILE A 79 11.53 -4.41 -6.04
CA ILE A 79 12.43 -4.27 -7.18
C ILE A 79 12.48 -2.79 -7.54
N LYS A 80 13.67 -2.19 -7.47
CA LYS A 80 13.90 -0.87 -8.05
C LYS A 80 14.11 -1.07 -9.54
N LEU A 81 13.18 -0.57 -10.35
CA LEU A 81 13.37 -0.53 -11.79
C LEU A 81 14.49 0.48 -12.08
N PRO A 82 15.42 0.18 -13.01
CA PRO A 82 16.39 1.17 -13.47
C PRO A 82 15.61 2.37 -14.03
N ASP A 83 16.06 3.59 -13.71
CA ASP A 83 15.36 4.84 -14.07
C ASP A 83 15.01 4.85 -15.56
N GLY A 84 13.74 4.57 -15.86
CA GLY A 84 13.16 4.66 -17.19
C GLY A 84 12.53 6.03 -17.34
N ASN A 85 13.36 7.04 -17.58
CA ASN A 85 12.86 8.31 -18.11
C ASN A 85 12.37 8.03 -19.54
N PRO A 86 11.10 8.32 -19.92
CA PRO A 86 10.77 8.44 -21.32
C PRO A 86 11.56 9.59 -21.98
#